data_AF-A0A2E9SSL8-F1
#
_entry.id   AF-A0A2E9SSL8-F1
#
_cell.length_a   1.000
_cell.length_b   1.000
_cell.length_c   1.000
_cell.angle_alpha   90.00
_cell.angle_beta   90.00
_cell.angle_gamma   90.00
#
_symmetry.space_group_name_H-M   'P 1'
#
loop_
_entity.id
_entity.type
_entity.pdbx_description
1 polymer ?
#
loop_
_entity_poly.entity_id
_entity_poly.type
_entity_poly.pdbx_seq_one_letter_code
_entity_poly.pdbx_strand_id
1 'polypeptide(L)'
;MTHRYRLIAVLALLLLGPAAHAQATREAASALRSGADQARYWQWGWSAFYGGSSAYSLVHARDTDDPEERYDDYINATKAALGLAGTLLFAPSHGDAYREYQALDDKDTPEARAATRILIAGLAEEEARQRAWQSRLGGLIVNGLAGLAIGVEDNRPGDGWVNFATGMLTTELNVRTRPDTATHFLERQPDFRLKANGATLPIYVDWAVGPMFAGLEIRF
;
A
#
# COMPACT_ATOMS: atom_id res chain seq x y z
N MET A 1 -55.63 10.22 -7.34
CA MET A 1 -54.68 10.09 -6.19
C MET A 1 -53.26 9.66 -6.58
N THR A 2 -52.95 9.43 -7.86
CA THR A 2 -51.66 8.91 -8.36
C THR A 2 -50.56 9.96 -8.57
N HIS A 3 -50.88 11.25 -8.64
CA HIS A 3 -49.89 12.32 -8.86
C HIS A 3 -49.08 12.72 -7.61
N ARG A 4 -49.65 12.57 -6.40
CA ARG A 4 -48.97 12.92 -5.14
C ARG A 4 -47.76 12.03 -4.84
N TYR A 5 -47.83 10.75 -5.18
CA TYR A 5 -46.73 9.80 -4.94
C TYR A 5 -45.54 10.01 -5.89
N ARG A 6 -45.77 10.45 -7.13
CA ARG A 6 -44.69 10.75 -8.09
C ARG A 6 -43.89 11.99 -7.71
N LEU A 7 -44.55 13.03 -7.18
CA LEU A 7 -43.88 14.24 -6.68
C LEU A 7 -43.01 13.97 -5.45
N ILE A 8 -43.47 13.13 -4.52
CA ILE A 8 -42.70 12.75 -3.33
C ILE A 8 -41.46 11.92 -3.71
N ALA A 9 -41.58 11.01 -4.68
CA ALA A 9 -40.44 10.22 -5.16
C ALA A 9 -39.37 11.08 -5.86
N VAL A 10 -39.77 12.06 -6.66
CA VAL A 10 -38.84 13.00 -7.32
C VAL A 10 -38.19 13.94 -6.31
N LEU A 11 -38.94 14.44 -5.31
CA LEU A 11 -38.37 15.26 -4.24
C LEU A 11 -37.37 14.47 -3.37
N ALA A 12 -37.69 13.20 -3.05
CA ALA A 12 -36.79 12.33 -2.31
C ALA A 12 -35.50 12.04 -3.08
N LEU A 13 -35.58 11.80 -4.39
CA LEU A 13 -34.40 11.63 -5.26
C LEU A 13 -33.53 12.90 -5.35
N LEU A 14 -34.14 14.08 -5.41
CA LEU A 14 -33.43 15.37 -5.42
C LEU A 14 -32.73 15.69 -4.10
N LEU A 15 -33.29 15.24 -2.96
CA LEU A 15 -32.70 15.46 -1.63
C LEU A 15 -31.66 14.39 -1.25
N LEU A 16 -31.76 13.17 -1.79
CA LEU A 16 -30.82 12.08 -1.50
C LEU A 16 -29.50 12.18 -2.29
N GLY A 17 -29.52 12.76 -3.49
CA GLY A 17 -28.32 12.94 -4.31
C GLY A 17 -27.21 13.73 -3.60
N PRO A 18 -27.47 14.96 -3.13
CA PRO A 18 -26.47 15.80 -2.46
C PRO A 18 -25.92 15.15 -1.18
N ALA A 19 -26.79 14.54 -0.38
CA ALA A 19 -26.39 13.87 0.86
C ALA A 19 -25.48 12.65 0.61
N ALA A 20 -25.76 11.85 -0.42
CA ALA A 20 -24.92 10.73 -0.82
C ALA A 20 -23.54 11.20 -1.33
N HIS A 21 -23.50 12.32 -2.05
CA HIS A 21 -22.25 12.89 -2.57
C HIS A 21 -21.39 13.48 -1.45
N ALA A 22 -22.00 14.23 -0.54
CA ALA A 22 -21.31 14.76 0.64
C ALA A 22 -20.76 13.64 1.54
N GLN A 23 -21.50 12.53 1.68
CA GLN A 23 -21.02 11.36 2.41
C GLN A 23 -19.82 10.71 1.73
N ALA A 24 -19.87 10.48 0.42
CA ALA A 24 -18.77 9.88 -0.34
C ALA A 24 -17.49 10.75 -0.29
N THR A 25 -17.62 12.07 -0.40
CA THR A 25 -16.49 13.00 -0.27
C THR A 25 -15.87 12.95 1.13
N ARG A 26 -16.68 12.85 2.20
CA ARG A 26 -16.16 12.70 3.57
C ARG A 26 -15.43 11.38 3.78
N GLU A 27 -15.97 10.28 3.24
CA GLU A 27 -15.33 8.96 3.32
C GLU A 27 -14.01 8.94 2.53
N ALA A 28 -13.98 9.55 1.34
CA ALA A 28 -12.77 9.73 0.54
C ALA A 28 -11.70 10.53 1.30
N ALA A 29 -12.08 11.64 1.92
CA ALA A 29 -11.20 12.46 2.75
C ALA A 29 -10.62 11.67 3.94
N SER A 30 -11.47 10.85 4.58
CA SER A 30 -11.06 9.97 5.67
C SER A 30 -10.09 8.90 5.21
N ALA A 31 -10.31 8.30 4.05
CA ALA A 31 -9.41 7.30 3.48
C ALA A 31 -8.03 7.91 3.17
N LEU A 32 -7.99 9.09 2.55
CA LEU A 32 -6.74 9.81 2.25
C LEU A 32 -5.97 10.19 3.52
N ARG A 33 -6.65 10.73 4.54
CA ARG A 33 -6.00 11.05 5.83
C ARG A 33 -5.47 9.80 6.51
N SER A 34 -6.29 8.75 6.61
CA SER A 34 -5.91 7.49 7.25
C SER A 34 -4.72 6.84 6.53
N GLY A 35 -4.72 6.87 5.20
CA GLY A 35 -3.61 6.36 4.38
C GLY A 35 -2.33 7.14 4.63
N ALA A 36 -2.40 8.47 4.71
CA ALA A 36 -1.25 9.32 5.01
C ALA A 36 -0.65 9.04 6.40
N ASP A 37 -1.50 8.89 7.42
CA ASP A 37 -1.06 8.54 8.78
C ASP A 37 -0.44 7.14 8.81
N GLN A 38 -1.07 6.15 8.18
CA GLN A 38 -0.56 4.78 8.10
C GLN A 38 0.77 4.71 7.33
N ALA A 39 0.92 5.44 6.23
CA ALA A 39 2.17 5.52 5.47
C ALA A 39 3.31 6.08 6.33
N ARG A 40 3.04 7.13 7.12
CA ARG A 40 4.01 7.72 8.04
C ARG A 40 4.43 6.72 9.12
N TYR A 41 3.47 6.05 9.77
CA TYR A 41 3.79 5.05 10.79
C TYR A 41 4.56 3.86 10.22
N TRP A 42 4.17 3.40 9.03
CA TRP A 42 4.86 2.34 8.32
C TRP A 42 6.32 2.73 8.05
N GLN A 43 6.56 3.91 7.47
CA GLN A 43 7.91 4.38 7.14
C GLN A 43 8.77 4.48 8.40
N TRP A 44 8.28 5.15 9.46
CA TRP A 44 9.03 5.30 10.70
C TRP A 44 9.29 3.96 11.40
N GLY A 45 8.29 3.09 11.46
CA GLY A 45 8.41 1.78 12.08
C GLY A 45 9.45 0.91 11.39
N TRP A 46 9.40 0.83 10.05
CA TRP A 46 10.35 0.05 9.28
C TRP A 46 11.74 0.68 9.23
N SER A 47 11.84 2.01 9.17
CA SER A 47 13.14 2.69 9.26
C SER A 47 13.79 2.48 10.62
N ALA A 48 13.03 2.54 11.71
CA ALA A 48 13.55 2.27 13.05
C ALA A 48 13.97 0.80 13.20
N PHE A 49 13.17 -0.14 12.69
CA PHE A 49 13.52 -1.56 12.68
C PHE A 49 14.83 -1.82 11.93
N TYR A 50 14.92 -1.40 10.66
CA TYR A 50 16.11 -1.64 9.84
C TYR A 50 17.34 -0.87 10.34
N GLY A 51 17.17 0.39 10.74
CA GLY A 51 18.26 1.19 11.30
C GLY A 51 18.77 0.60 12.62
N GLY A 52 17.86 0.17 13.50
CA GLY A 52 18.18 -0.47 14.77
C GLY A 52 18.89 -1.82 14.56
N SER A 53 18.39 -2.67 13.67
CA SER A 53 19.03 -3.95 13.34
C SER A 53 20.43 -3.76 12.76
N SER A 54 20.61 -2.77 11.87
CA SER A 54 21.92 -2.48 11.29
C SER A 54 22.91 -2.02 12.36
N ALA A 55 22.51 -1.07 13.21
CA ALA A 55 23.34 -0.58 14.31
C ALA A 55 23.67 -1.69 15.32
N TYR A 56 22.69 -2.52 15.68
CA TYR A 56 22.89 -3.66 16.58
C TYR A 56 23.93 -4.64 16.02
N SER A 57 23.79 -5.08 14.77
CA SER A 57 24.74 -6.00 14.15
C SER A 57 26.15 -5.40 14.07
N LEU A 58 26.30 -4.11 13.77
CA LEU A 58 27.62 -3.47 13.76
C LEU A 58 28.27 -3.39 15.16
N VAL A 59 27.48 -3.16 16.20
CA VAL A 59 27.97 -3.20 17.59
C VAL A 59 28.38 -4.62 17.95
N HIS A 60 27.56 -5.61 17.62
CA HIS A 60 27.84 -7.01 17.91
C HIS A 60 29.10 -7.52 17.17
N ALA A 61 29.26 -7.17 15.87
CA ALA A 61 30.45 -7.48 15.08
C ALA A 61 31.74 -6.96 15.72
N ARG A 62 31.67 -5.79 16.36
CA ARG A 62 32.80 -5.18 17.05
C ARG A 62 33.16 -5.94 18.33
N ASP A 63 32.16 -6.41 19.05
CA ASP A 63 32.32 -6.98 20.39
C ASP A 63 32.53 -8.51 20.37
N THR A 64 32.18 -9.20 19.28
CA THR A 64 32.47 -10.63 19.13
C THR A 64 33.93 -10.88 18.78
N ASP A 65 34.53 -11.87 19.45
CA ASP A 65 35.88 -12.37 19.16
C ASP A 65 35.88 -13.42 18.04
N ASP A 66 34.71 -13.97 17.69
CA ASP A 66 34.55 -15.01 16.67
C ASP A 66 34.55 -14.40 15.24
N PRO A 67 35.50 -14.79 14.37
CA PRO A 67 35.53 -14.31 12.99
C PRO A 67 34.30 -14.67 12.15
N GLU A 68 33.68 -15.83 12.39
CA GLU A 68 32.48 -16.29 11.66
C GLU A 68 31.27 -15.43 12.05
N GLU A 69 31.03 -15.27 13.36
CA GLU A 69 29.93 -14.42 13.86
C GLU A 69 30.08 -12.97 13.40
N ARG A 70 31.32 -12.45 13.40
CA ARG A 70 31.61 -11.11 12.91
C ARG A 70 31.25 -10.93 11.44
N TYR A 71 31.51 -11.93 10.61
CA TYR A 71 31.18 -11.89 9.19
C TYR A 71 29.66 -11.91 8.97
N ASP A 72 28.95 -12.80 9.67
CA ASP A 72 27.49 -12.88 9.66
C ASP A 72 26.84 -11.54 10.05
N ASP A 73 27.39 -10.87 11.06
CA ASP A 73 26.91 -9.57 11.49
C ASP A 73 27.12 -8.48 10.44
N TYR A 74 28.24 -8.48 9.71
CA TYR A 74 28.42 -7.54 8.61
C TYR A 74 27.42 -7.78 7.46
N ILE A 75 27.12 -9.03 7.15
CA ILE A 75 26.07 -9.39 6.18
C ILE A 75 24.71 -8.88 6.68
N ASN A 76 24.36 -9.15 7.93
CA ASN A 76 23.09 -8.72 8.53
C ASN A 76 22.97 -7.19 8.58
N ALA A 77 24.05 -6.48 8.95
CA ALA A 77 24.10 -5.03 8.97
C ALA A 77 23.89 -4.43 7.58
N THR A 78 24.53 -4.99 6.56
CA THR A 78 24.40 -4.57 5.16
C THR A 78 22.98 -4.81 4.64
N LYS A 79 22.42 -5.99 4.90
CA LYS A 79 21.04 -6.35 4.56
C LYS A 79 20.03 -5.40 5.20
N ALA A 80 20.19 -5.09 6.48
CA ALA A 80 19.34 -4.14 7.19
C ALA A 80 19.48 -2.72 6.62
N ALA A 81 20.69 -2.28 6.28
CA ALA A 81 20.91 -0.98 5.64
C ALA A 81 20.23 -0.88 4.26
N LEU A 82 20.26 -1.95 3.45
CA LEU A 82 19.50 -2.02 2.19
C LEU A 82 17.99 -1.98 2.42
N GLY A 83 17.48 -2.67 3.44
CA GLY A 83 16.08 -2.60 3.86
C GLY A 83 15.66 -1.18 4.26
N LEU A 84 16.52 -0.48 5.01
CA LEU A 84 16.31 0.93 5.36
C LEU A 84 16.28 1.82 4.12
N ALA A 85 17.28 1.69 3.24
CA ALA A 85 17.33 2.47 2.00
C ALA A 85 16.09 2.24 1.13
N GLY A 86 15.66 0.98 0.97
CA GLY A 86 14.44 0.65 0.25
C GLY A 86 13.18 1.24 0.90
N THR A 87 13.10 1.22 2.23
CA THR A 87 11.98 1.83 2.99
C THR A 87 11.90 3.35 2.75
N LEU A 88 13.04 4.03 2.68
CA LEU A 88 13.09 5.48 2.47
C LEU A 88 12.86 5.88 1.01
N LEU A 89 13.40 5.13 0.05
CA LEU A 89 13.29 5.42 -1.38
C LEU A 89 11.93 5.06 -1.97
N PHE A 90 11.27 4.04 -1.42
CA PHE A 90 9.99 3.52 -1.91
C PHE A 90 8.88 3.65 -0.85
N ALA A 91 8.90 4.75 -0.10
CA ALA A 91 7.85 5.08 0.84
C ALA A 91 6.51 5.31 0.10
N PRO A 92 5.36 4.86 0.65
CA PRO A 92 4.06 5.07 0.00
C PRO A 92 3.72 6.56 -0.20
N SER A 93 3.13 6.91 -1.34
CA SER A 93 2.85 8.31 -1.70
C SER A 93 1.62 8.92 -1.01
N HIS A 94 0.95 8.20 -0.10
CA HIS A 94 -0.29 8.65 0.56
C HIS A 94 -0.20 10.02 1.23
N GLY A 95 0.97 10.37 1.78
CA GLY A 95 1.20 11.69 2.36
C GLY A 95 1.16 12.82 1.33
N ASP A 96 1.60 12.55 0.10
CA ASP A 96 1.61 13.53 -1.00
C ASP A 96 0.20 13.70 -1.56
N ALA A 97 -0.49 12.58 -1.81
CA ALA A 97 -1.89 12.59 -2.23
C ALA A 97 -2.81 13.30 -1.23
N TYR A 98 -2.58 13.13 0.08
CA TYR A 98 -3.35 13.85 1.09
C TYR A 98 -3.05 15.36 1.13
N ARG A 99 -1.81 15.78 0.82
CA ARG A 99 -1.49 17.21 0.66
C ARG A 99 -2.16 17.79 -0.59
N GLU A 100 -2.16 17.04 -1.69
CA GLU A 100 -2.83 17.46 -2.93
C GLU A 100 -4.33 17.61 -2.73
N TYR A 101 -4.98 16.65 -2.05
CA TYR A 101 -6.39 16.78 -1.66
C TYR A 101 -6.65 18.01 -0.78
N GLN A 102 -5.77 18.30 0.18
CA GLN A 102 -5.92 19.48 1.04
C GLN A 102 -5.83 20.78 0.24
N ALA A 103 -4.97 20.82 -0.79
CA ALA A 103 -4.78 21.96 -1.67
C ALA A 103 -5.95 22.22 -2.65
N LEU A 104 -6.90 21.29 -2.80
CA LEU A 104 -8.10 21.52 -3.61
C LEU A 104 -8.96 22.64 -3.01
N ASP A 105 -9.23 23.67 -3.81
CA ASP A 105 -10.24 24.69 -3.52
C ASP A 105 -11.64 24.10 -3.57
N ASP A 106 -12.52 24.60 -2.69
CA ASP A 106 -13.94 24.21 -2.57
C ASP A 106 -14.22 22.72 -2.89
N LYS A 107 -14.03 21.87 -1.88
CA LYS A 107 -14.16 20.41 -1.96
C LYS A 107 -15.58 19.93 -2.31
N ASP A 108 -16.55 20.83 -2.33
CA ASP A 108 -17.93 20.57 -2.72
C ASP A 108 -18.20 20.85 -4.21
N THR A 109 -17.21 21.28 -4.97
CA THR A 109 -17.31 21.41 -6.43
C THR A 109 -17.25 20.05 -7.16
N PRO A 110 -17.93 19.90 -8.31
CA PRO A 110 -17.77 18.73 -9.18
C PRO A 110 -16.31 18.44 -9.55
N GLU A 111 -15.53 19.47 -9.80
CA GLU A 111 -14.12 19.42 -10.18
C GLU A 111 -13.26 18.86 -9.04
N ALA A 112 -13.42 19.38 -7.82
CA ALA A 112 -12.69 18.88 -6.66
C ALA A 112 -13.05 17.42 -6.32
N ARG A 113 -14.31 17.02 -6.53
CA ARG A 113 -14.71 15.62 -6.39
C ARG A 113 -14.06 14.72 -7.44
N ALA A 114 -13.98 15.17 -8.69
CA ALA A 114 -13.30 14.44 -9.75
C ALA A 114 -11.80 14.28 -9.44
N ALA A 115 -11.13 15.37 -9.04
CA ALA A 115 -9.74 15.34 -8.62
C ALA A 115 -9.50 14.38 -7.44
N THR A 116 -10.36 14.41 -6.42
CA THR A 116 -10.29 13.49 -5.28
C THR A 116 -10.38 12.02 -5.70
N ARG A 117 -11.26 11.70 -6.67
CA ARG A 117 -11.37 10.34 -7.21
C ARG A 117 -10.11 9.91 -7.97
N ILE A 118 -9.52 10.81 -8.74
CA ILE A 118 -8.26 10.55 -9.45
C ILE A 118 -7.14 10.24 -8.45
N LEU A 119 -7.04 11.01 -7.36
CA LEU A 119 -6.05 10.77 -6.30
C LEU A 119 -6.23 9.38 -5.66
N ILE A 120 -7.46 9.02 -5.33
CA ILE A 120 -7.76 7.71 -4.73
C ILE A 120 -7.47 6.57 -5.72
N ALA A 121 -7.84 6.71 -6.98
CA ALA A 121 -7.57 5.71 -8.01
C ALA A 121 -6.06 5.50 -8.21
N GLY A 122 -5.29 6.59 -8.29
CA GLY A 122 -3.83 6.53 -8.39
C GLY A 122 -3.17 5.84 -7.19
N LEU A 123 -3.65 6.14 -5.97
CA LEU A 123 -3.18 5.44 -4.77
C LEU A 123 -3.54 3.96 -4.77
N ALA A 124 -4.76 3.59 -5.15
CA ALA A 124 -5.18 2.19 -5.20
C ALA A 124 -4.32 1.38 -6.20
N GLU A 125 -3.99 1.98 -7.35
CA GLU A 125 -3.08 1.36 -8.32
C GLU A 125 -1.67 1.18 -7.74
N GLU A 126 -1.15 2.19 -7.03
CA GLU A 126 0.13 2.09 -6.32
C GLU A 126 0.11 0.98 -5.25
N GLU A 127 -0.93 0.95 -4.41
CA GLU A 127 -1.12 -0.06 -3.37
C GLU A 127 -1.15 -1.47 -3.99
N ALA A 128 -1.86 -1.66 -5.10
CA ALA A 128 -1.91 -2.92 -5.82
C ALA A 128 -0.52 -3.34 -6.36
N ARG A 129 0.21 -2.40 -6.98
CA ARG A 129 1.59 -2.65 -7.46
C ARG A 129 2.53 -3.02 -6.31
N GLN A 130 2.48 -2.29 -5.20
CA GLN A 130 3.32 -2.50 -4.03
C GLN A 130 3.05 -3.81 -3.28
N ARG A 131 1.84 -4.37 -3.47
CA ARG A 131 1.43 -5.66 -2.90
C ARG A 131 1.51 -6.80 -3.90
N ALA A 132 1.86 -6.52 -5.15
CA ALA A 132 2.08 -7.55 -6.15
C ALA A 132 3.29 -8.41 -5.78
N TRP A 133 3.33 -9.63 -6.32
CA TRP A 133 4.41 -10.57 -6.01
C TRP A 133 5.78 -10.03 -6.44
N GLN A 134 5.83 -9.20 -7.48
CA GLN A 134 7.05 -8.56 -7.98
C GLN A 134 7.70 -7.68 -6.91
N SER A 135 6.92 -7.09 -5.99
CA SER A 135 7.47 -6.33 -4.86
C SER A 135 8.19 -7.22 -3.82
N ARG A 136 7.98 -8.54 -3.86
CA ARG A 136 8.67 -9.51 -2.99
C ARG A 136 9.99 -10.01 -3.58
N LEU A 137 10.24 -9.78 -4.87
CA LEU A 137 11.45 -10.24 -5.57
C LEU A 137 12.73 -9.65 -5.00
N GLY A 138 12.75 -8.36 -4.67
CA GLY A 138 13.93 -7.71 -4.09
C GLY A 138 14.31 -8.35 -2.75
N GLY A 139 13.32 -8.59 -1.90
CA GLY A 139 13.50 -9.35 -0.66
C GLY A 139 13.98 -10.77 -0.93
N LEU A 140 13.36 -11.48 -1.87
CA LEU A 140 13.76 -12.85 -2.22
C LEU A 140 15.21 -12.95 -2.69
N ILE A 141 15.68 -12.01 -3.53
CA ILE A 141 17.07 -11.97 -4.02
C ILE A 141 18.03 -11.66 -2.86
N VAL A 142 17.78 -10.58 -2.10
CA VAL A 142 18.68 -10.16 -1.02
C VAL A 142 18.74 -11.24 0.08
N ASN A 143 17.60 -11.79 0.48
CA ASN A 143 17.53 -12.84 1.49
C ASN A 143 18.12 -14.16 0.99
N GLY A 144 17.92 -14.49 -0.29
CA GLY A 144 18.48 -15.68 -0.91
C GLY A 144 20.01 -15.61 -0.99
N LEU A 145 20.57 -14.49 -1.45
CA LEU A 145 22.01 -14.28 -1.50
C LEU A 145 22.64 -14.31 -0.10
N ALA A 146 22.01 -13.68 0.90
CA ALA A 146 22.47 -13.73 2.28
C ALA A 146 22.43 -15.15 2.86
N GLY A 147 21.33 -15.88 2.67
CA GLY A 147 21.20 -17.26 3.14
C GLY A 147 22.19 -18.22 2.45
N LEU A 148 22.50 -17.99 1.18
CA LEU A 148 23.52 -18.75 0.44
C LEU A 148 24.94 -18.43 0.93
N ALA A 149 25.26 -17.16 1.19
CA ALA A 149 26.56 -16.77 1.74
C ALA A 149 26.80 -17.47 3.09
N ILE A 150 25.83 -17.40 4.01
CA ILE A 150 25.91 -18.04 5.33
C ILE A 150 25.92 -19.59 5.20
N GLY A 151 25.10 -20.16 4.32
CA GLY A 151 24.90 -21.60 4.24
C GLY A 151 25.96 -22.38 3.45
N VAL A 152 26.57 -21.78 2.43
CA VAL A 152 27.52 -22.44 1.53
C VAL A 152 28.97 -22.27 1.97
N GLU A 153 29.31 -21.15 2.60
CA GLU A 153 30.70 -20.83 2.93
C GLU A 153 31.22 -21.64 4.13
N ASP A 154 30.36 -21.97 5.11
CA ASP A 154 30.75 -22.66 6.36
C ASP A 154 30.12 -24.03 6.61
N ASN A 155 29.50 -24.67 5.61
CA ASN A 155 28.87 -25.99 5.76
C ASN A 155 27.76 -26.03 6.85
N ARG A 156 27.14 -24.87 7.13
CA ARG A 156 26.06 -24.64 8.10
C ARG A 156 24.71 -24.35 7.40
N PRO A 157 24.16 -25.30 6.63
CA PRO A 157 22.93 -25.07 5.84
C PRO A 157 21.71 -24.75 6.72
N GLY A 158 21.69 -25.21 7.97
CA GLY A 158 20.61 -24.91 8.92
C GLY A 158 20.48 -23.40 9.21
N ASP A 159 21.61 -22.73 9.43
CA ASP A 159 21.62 -21.31 9.81
C ASP A 159 21.31 -20.41 8.60
N GLY A 160 21.80 -20.79 7.41
CA GLY A 160 21.43 -20.14 6.15
C GLY A 160 19.92 -20.20 5.88
N TRP A 161 19.28 -21.36 6.13
CA TRP A 161 17.83 -21.51 5.98
C TRP A 161 17.02 -20.68 6.98
N VAL A 162 17.46 -20.61 8.24
CA VAL A 162 16.81 -19.78 9.27
C VAL A 162 16.92 -18.29 8.93
N ASN A 163 18.09 -17.83 8.45
CA ASN A 163 18.28 -16.44 8.02
C ASN A 163 17.38 -16.09 6.83
N PHE A 164 17.32 -16.99 5.83
CA PHE A 164 16.43 -16.85 4.68
C PHE A 164 14.96 -16.76 5.12
N ALA A 165 14.48 -17.72 5.92
CA ALA A 165 13.08 -17.77 6.36
C ALA A 165 12.68 -16.52 7.17
N THR A 166 13.55 -16.08 8.08
CA THR A 166 13.34 -14.86 8.88
C THR A 166 13.30 -13.62 8.00
N GLY A 167 14.19 -13.55 7.01
CA GLY A 167 14.22 -12.48 6.02
C GLY A 167 12.96 -12.43 5.15
N MET A 168 12.45 -13.59 4.73
CA MET A 168 11.21 -13.70 3.97
C MET A 168 9.98 -13.31 4.80
N LEU A 169 9.91 -13.73 6.06
CA LEU A 169 8.85 -13.31 6.98
C LEU A 169 8.87 -11.79 7.18
N THR A 170 10.05 -11.21 7.38
CA THR A 170 10.23 -9.76 7.50
C THR A 170 9.75 -9.04 6.24
N THR A 171 10.08 -9.58 5.06
CA THR A 171 9.63 -9.03 3.76
C THR A 171 8.12 -9.07 3.64
N GLU A 172 7.46 -10.18 4.02
CA GLU A 172 6.01 -10.29 3.95
C GLU A 172 5.33 -9.33 4.94
N LEU A 173 5.83 -9.23 6.18
CA LEU A 173 5.33 -8.26 7.15
C LEU A 173 5.47 -6.83 6.63
N ASN A 174 6.59 -6.49 6.00
CA ASN A 174 6.83 -5.19 5.40
C ASN A 174 5.79 -4.86 4.33
N VAL A 175 5.56 -5.78 3.39
CA VAL A 175 4.56 -5.62 2.33
C VAL A 175 3.13 -5.59 2.88
N ARG A 176 2.80 -6.49 3.81
CA ARG A 176 1.44 -6.65 4.37
C ARG A 176 0.99 -5.45 5.18
N THR A 177 1.92 -4.79 5.86
CA THR A 177 1.64 -3.64 6.72
C THR A 177 1.56 -2.31 5.97
N ARG A 178 1.88 -2.29 4.66
CA ARG A 178 1.70 -1.10 3.82
C ARG A 178 0.23 -0.67 3.79
N PRO A 179 -0.06 0.64 3.67
CA PRO A 179 -1.43 1.14 3.56
C PRO A 179 -2.21 0.48 2.40
N ASP A 180 -3.52 0.32 2.60
CA ASP A 180 -4.51 -0.12 1.59
C ASP A 180 -5.83 0.63 1.66
N THR A 181 -5.78 1.82 2.25
CA THR A 181 -6.96 2.62 2.52
C THR A 181 -7.67 3.03 1.24
N ALA A 182 -6.95 3.25 0.13
CA ALA A 182 -7.55 3.67 -1.13
C ALA A 182 -8.23 2.49 -1.83
N THR A 183 -7.56 1.35 -1.91
CA THR A 183 -8.10 0.09 -2.42
C THR A 183 -9.37 -0.29 -1.66
N HIS A 184 -9.32 -0.32 -0.32
CA HIS A 184 -10.48 -0.65 0.50
C HIS A 184 -11.62 0.38 0.38
N PHE A 185 -11.31 1.65 0.14
CA PHE A 185 -12.34 2.66 -0.13
C PHE A 185 -13.07 2.37 -1.44
N LEU A 186 -12.34 2.10 -2.53
CA LEU A 186 -12.93 1.78 -3.84
C LEU A 186 -13.74 0.49 -3.82
N GLU A 187 -13.27 -0.55 -3.11
CA GLU A 187 -14.01 -1.80 -2.93
C GLU A 187 -15.38 -1.59 -2.24
N ARG A 188 -15.51 -0.56 -1.38
CA ARG A 188 -16.78 -0.22 -0.72
C ARG A 188 -17.66 0.69 -1.57
N GLN A 189 -17.08 1.39 -2.55
CA GLN A 189 -17.76 2.35 -3.42
C GLN A 189 -17.56 2.01 -4.90
N PRO A 190 -18.24 0.98 -5.43
CA PRO A 190 -18.17 0.67 -6.86
C PRO A 190 -18.65 1.84 -7.71
N ASP A 191 -17.98 2.09 -8.85
CA ASP A 191 -18.30 3.18 -9.77
C ASP A 191 -19.73 3.08 -10.30
N PHE A 192 -20.15 1.86 -10.64
CA PHE A 192 -21.50 1.58 -11.12
C PHE A 192 -22.09 0.35 -10.43
N ARG A 193 -23.42 0.29 -10.33
CA ARG A 193 -24.13 -0.92 -9.89
C ARG A 193 -25.13 -1.29 -10.98
N LEU A 194 -24.89 -2.39 -11.67
CA LEU A 194 -25.84 -2.93 -12.64
C LEU A 194 -26.92 -3.73 -11.89
N LYS A 195 -28.19 -3.38 -12.13
CA LYS A 195 -29.32 -4.18 -11.66
C LYS A 195 -29.96 -4.90 -12.84
N ALA A 196 -29.91 -6.24 -12.83
CA ALA A 196 -30.53 -7.09 -13.84
C ALA A 196 -31.24 -8.28 -13.17
N ASN A 197 -32.51 -8.51 -13.51
CA ASN A 197 -33.32 -9.63 -12.99
C ASN A 197 -33.27 -9.82 -11.45
N GLY A 198 -33.25 -8.72 -10.69
CA GLY A 198 -33.20 -8.76 -9.22
C GLY A 198 -31.80 -8.92 -8.61
N ALA A 199 -30.78 -9.22 -9.42
CA ALA A 199 -29.38 -9.21 -9.00
C ALA A 199 -28.78 -7.79 -9.14
N THR A 200 -27.93 -7.40 -8.18
CA THR A 200 -27.13 -6.17 -8.24
C THR A 200 -25.66 -6.55 -8.36
N LEU A 201 -25.04 -6.25 -9.50
CA LEU A 201 -23.63 -6.49 -9.78
C LEU A 201 -22.85 -5.17 -9.61
N PRO A 202 -21.94 -5.05 -8.63
CA PRO A 202 -21.04 -3.91 -8.55
C PRO A 202 -20.08 -3.94 -9.75
N ILE A 203 -19.83 -2.80 -10.38
CA ILE A 203 -18.83 -2.65 -11.42
C ILE A 203 -17.79 -1.64 -10.94
N TYR A 204 -16.54 -2.07 -11.03
CA TYR A 204 -15.36 -1.26 -10.74
C TYR A 204 -14.64 -1.01 -12.06
N VAL A 205 -14.23 0.24 -12.28
CA VAL A 205 -13.51 0.62 -13.49
C VAL A 205 -12.10 1.03 -13.09
N ASP A 206 -11.14 0.16 -13.39
CA ASP A 206 -9.72 0.43 -13.21
C ASP A 206 -9.11 0.90 -14.54
N TRP A 207 -8.15 1.82 -14.48
CA TRP A 207 -7.35 2.22 -15.64
C TRP A 207 -6.05 1.43 -15.63
N ALA A 208 -5.76 0.71 -16.71
CA ALA A 208 -4.53 -0.05 -16.86
C ALA A 208 -3.65 0.65 -17.90
N VAL A 209 -2.56 1.30 -17.45
CA VAL A 209 -1.61 1.99 -18.34
C VAL A 209 -0.23 1.35 -18.20
N GLY A 210 0.29 0.81 -19.30
CA GLY A 210 1.63 0.28 -19.41
C GLY A 210 2.41 0.93 -20.56
N PRO A 211 3.72 0.66 -20.71
CA PRO A 211 4.56 1.28 -21.74
C PRO A 211 4.07 1.12 -23.18
N MET A 212 3.21 0.11 -23.42
CA MET A 212 2.70 -0.28 -24.74
C MET A 212 1.17 -0.37 -24.81
N PHE A 213 0.44 -0.03 -23.74
CA PHE A 213 -1.03 -0.11 -23.73
C PHE A 213 -1.66 0.91 -22.78
N ALA A 214 -2.85 1.36 -23.12
CA ALA A 214 -3.77 2.00 -22.19
C ALA A 214 -5.13 1.33 -22.38
N GLY A 215 -5.72 0.85 -21.28
CA GLY A 215 -6.98 0.12 -21.29
C GLY A 215 -7.83 0.44 -20.08
N LEU A 216 -9.13 0.15 -20.21
CA LEU A 216 -10.06 0.12 -19.09
C LEU A 216 -10.22 -1.34 -18.68
N GLU A 217 -9.88 -1.65 -17.43
CA GLU A 217 -10.17 -2.93 -16.82
C GLU A 217 -11.51 -2.82 -16.08
N ILE A 218 -12.47 -3.64 -16.49
CA ILE A 218 -13.78 -3.69 -15.86
C ILE A 218 -13.81 -4.93 -14.97
N ARG A 219 -13.96 -4.71 -13.66
CA ARG A 219 -14.13 -5.80 -12.68
C ARG A 219 -15.56 -5.80 -12.16
N PHE A 220 -16.08 -6.98 -11.84
CA PHE A 220 -17.45 -7.17 -11.36
C PHE A 220 -17.54 -8.26 -10.29
#